data_AF-F2IUZ7-F1
#
_entry.id   AF-F2IUZ7-F1
#
_cell.length_a   1.000
_cell.length_b   1.000
_cell.length_c   1.000
_cell.angle_alpha   90.00
_cell.angle_beta   90.00
_cell.angle_gamma   90.00
#
_symmetry.space_group_name_H-M   'P 1'
#
loop_
_entity.id
_entity.type
_entity.pdbx_description
1 polymer ?
#
loop_
_entity_poly.entity_id
_entity_poly.type
_entity_poly.pdbx_seq_one_letter_code
_entity_poly.pdbx_strand_id
1 'polypeptide(L)'
;MSFTRAFAGACRALPRVALPLALAAGLAGFVSPEQMRNMRRPPFELANLTCDQLWYLREKIRADGGICPRDERARRAFFRTRTCISPDERVLPAEVRTYLDAVRKAEQARACDAE
;
A
#
# COMPACT_ATOMS: atom_id res chain seq x y z
N MET A 1 55.52 -7.11 8.87
CA MET A 1 55.24 -7.35 7.44
C MET A 1 54.07 -6.47 7.03
N SER A 2 54.37 -5.41 6.32
CA SER A 2 53.44 -4.40 5.83
C SER A 2 53.01 -4.75 4.41
N PHE A 3 51.72 -4.71 4.11
CA PHE A 3 51.23 -4.50 2.75
C PHE A 3 49.99 -3.61 2.78
N THR A 4 50.25 -2.31 2.78
CA THR A 4 49.34 -1.26 2.33
C THR A 4 49.15 -1.39 0.82
N ARG A 5 47.91 -1.52 0.34
CA ARG A 5 47.56 -1.23 -1.05
C ARG A 5 46.56 -0.09 -1.09
N ALA A 6 47.06 1.04 -1.60
CA ALA A 6 46.30 2.21 -1.97
C ALA A 6 45.34 1.90 -3.12
N PHE A 7 44.07 2.29 -2.98
CA PHE A 7 43.17 2.46 -4.11
C PHE A 7 43.16 3.93 -4.48
N ALA A 8 43.93 4.27 -5.51
CA ALA A 8 43.89 5.55 -6.19
C ALA A 8 43.07 5.41 -7.48
N GLY A 9 42.23 6.42 -7.76
CA GLY A 9 41.83 6.78 -9.12
C GLY A 9 40.51 6.17 -9.61
N ALA A 10 39.44 6.97 -9.58
CA ALA A 10 39.07 7.81 -10.72
C ALA A 10 37.60 8.26 -10.57
N CYS A 11 37.40 9.52 -10.19
CA CYS A 11 36.15 10.23 -10.41
C CYS A 11 35.89 10.29 -11.92
N ARG A 12 35.09 9.36 -12.46
CA ARG A 12 34.54 9.53 -13.81
C ARG A 12 33.32 10.44 -13.70
N ALA A 13 33.50 11.63 -14.27
CA ALA A 13 32.46 12.62 -14.52
C ALA A 13 31.24 11.94 -15.18
N LEU A 14 30.11 11.96 -14.49
CA LEU A 14 28.83 11.55 -15.07
C LEU A 14 28.46 12.55 -16.18
N PRO A 15 28.13 12.09 -17.40
CA PRO A 15 27.72 12.97 -18.46
C PRO A 15 26.38 13.62 -18.07
N ARG A 16 26.33 14.96 -18.20
CA ARG A 16 25.15 15.81 -18.05
C ARG A 16 24.13 15.55 -19.17
N VAL A 17 23.64 14.32 -19.27
CA VAL A 17 22.53 14.01 -20.17
C VAL A 17 21.26 14.24 -19.37
N ALA A 18 20.63 15.36 -19.72
CA ALA A 18 19.34 15.81 -19.23
C ALA A 18 18.36 14.63 -19.16
N LEU A 19 17.99 14.25 -17.94
CA LEU A 19 16.86 13.37 -17.68
C LEU A 19 15.63 14.17 -18.14
N PRO A 20 14.98 13.84 -19.27
CA PRO A 20 13.81 14.60 -19.66
C PRO A 20 12.74 14.30 -18.62
N LEU A 21 12.17 15.37 -18.09
CA LEU A 21 11.07 15.40 -17.15
C LEU A 21 9.99 14.37 -17.54
N ALA A 22 9.93 13.25 -16.83
CA ALA A 22 8.72 12.46 -16.72
C ALA A 22 7.79 13.13 -15.69
N LEU A 23 7.42 14.39 -15.95
CA LEU A 23 6.51 15.19 -15.14
C LEU A 23 5.23 15.39 -15.94
N ALA A 24 4.54 14.28 -16.22
CA ALA A 24 3.24 14.29 -16.88
C ALA A 24 2.36 13.10 -16.44
N ALA A 25 2.44 12.69 -15.17
CA ALA A 25 1.43 11.82 -14.54
C ALA A 25 0.61 12.68 -13.56
N GLY A 26 -0.25 13.53 -14.12
CA GLY A 26 -1.15 14.40 -13.36
C GLY A 26 -2.20 13.58 -12.58
N LEU A 27 -2.26 13.82 -11.27
CA LEU A 27 -3.39 13.64 -10.35
C LEU A 27 -3.98 12.24 -10.13
N ALA A 28 -3.46 11.18 -10.75
CA ALA A 28 -3.77 9.82 -10.30
C ALA A 28 -2.94 9.56 -9.03
N GLY A 29 -3.59 9.56 -7.87
CA GLY A 29 -2.94 9.22 -6.60
C GLY A 29 -2.11 7.95 -6.74
N PHE A 30 -0.87 7.98 -6.25
CA PHE A 30 0.06 6.87 -6.41
C PHE A 30 -0.44 5.63 -5.66
N VAL A 31 -0.75 4.57 -6.40
CA VAL A 31 -1.03 3.24 -5.85
C VAL A 31 0.28 2.47 -5.78
N SER A 32 0.71 2.08 -4.58
CA SER A 32 1.96 1.33 -4.41
C SER A 32 1.87 -0.08 -5.02
N PRO A 33 3.00 -0.70 -5.40
CA PRO A 33 2.99 -2.08 -5.88
C PRO A 33 2.44 -3.09 -4.87
N GLU A 34 2.60 -2.85 -3.57
CA GLU A 34 1.98 -3.67 -2.51
C GLU A 34 0.46 -3.55 -2.55
N GLN A 35 -0.03 -2.31 -2.67
CA GLN A 35 -1.44 -2.01 -2.70
C GLN A 35 -2.12 -2.66 -3.91
N MET A 36 -1.51 -2.54 -5.10
CA MET A 36 -1.99 -3.23 -6.31
C MET A 36 -2.07 -4.74 -6.10
N ARG A 37 -1.08 -5.37 -5.45
CA ARG A 37 -1.10 -6.81 -5.20
C ARG A 37 -2.25 -7.25 -4.30
N ASN A 38 -2.57 -6.47 -3.29
CA ASN A 38 -3.68 -6.77 -2.39
C ASN A 38 -5.05 -6.53 -3.06
N MET A 39 -5.10 -5.69 -4.09
CA MET A 39 -6.31 -5.45 -4.90
C MET A 39 -6.40 -6.32 -6.17
N ARG A 40 -5.51 -7.31 -6.36
CA ARG A 40 -5.50 -8.18 -7.56
C ARG A 40 -6.75 -9.07 -7.68
N ARG A 41 -7.36 -9.41 -6.55
CA ARG A 41 -8.51 -10.31 -6.54
C ARG A 41 -9.71 -9.56 -7.14
N PRO A 42 -10.35 -10.06 -8.20
CA PRO A 42 -11.49 -9.38 -8.77
C PRO A 42 -12.68 -9.37 -7.79
N PRO A 43 -13.58 -8.36 -7.86
CA PRO A 43 -14.67 -8.22 -6.89
C PRO A 43 -15.59 -9.45 -6.75
N PHE A 44 -15.79 -10.23 -7.81
CA PHE A 44 -16.62 -11.44 -7.76
C PHE A 44 -16.00 -12.56 -6.91
N GLU A 45 -14.67 -12.60 -6.77
CA GLU A 45 -13.99 -13.57 -5.89
C GLU A 45 -14.06 -13.18 -4.41
N LEU A 46 -14.36 -11.92 -4.08
CA LEU A 46 -14.56 -11.48 -2.70
C LEU A 46 -15.71 -12.24 -2.05
N ALA A 47 -16.70 -12.63 -2.85
CA ALA A 47 -17.82 -13.44 -2.41
C ALA A 47 -17.39 -14.82 -1.92
N ASN A 48 -16.18 -15.32 -2.20
CA ASN A 48 -15.71 -16.62 -1.71
C ASN A 48 -14.95 -16.55 -0.39
N LEU A 49 -14.74 -15.34 0.15
CA LEU A 49 -13.96 -15.13 1.37
C LEU A 49 -14.82 -15.22 2.63
N THR A 50 -14.20 -15.70 3.71
CA THR A 50 -14.78 -15.67 5.05
C THR A 50 -14.79 -14.24 5.60
N CYS A 51 -15.59 -13.98 6.64
CA CYS A 51 -15.61 -12.67 7.30
C CYS A 51 -14.22 -12.25 7.80
N ASP A 52 -13.46 -13.16 8.41
CA ASP A 52 -12.08 -12.87 8.83
C ASP A 52 -11.15 -12.53 7.66
N GLN A 53 -11.32 -13.21 6.53
CA GLN A 53 -10.52 -12.95 5.33
C GLN A 53 -10.87 -11.60 4.71
N LEU A 54 -12.15 -11.21 4.71
CA LEU A 54 -12.61 -9.91 4.24
C LEU A 54 -12.12 -8.78 5.16
N TRP A 55 -12.26 -8.95 6.48
CA TRP A 55 -11.74 -8.03 7.48
C TRP A 55 -10.22 -7.83 7.30
N TYR A 56 -9.47 -8.93 7.20
CA TYR A 56 -8.02 -8.87 7.03
C TYR A 56 -7.63 -8.17 5.73
N LEU A 57 -8.33 -8.46 4.62
CA LEU A 57 -8.10 -7.82 3.34
C LEU A 57 -8.35 -6.31 3.41
N ARG A 58 -9.48 -5.89 3.99
CA ARG A 58 -9.84 -4.49 4.18
C ARG A 58 -8.78 -3.76 5.00
N GLU A 59 -8.43 -4.29 6.17
CA GLU A 59 -7.48 -3.64 7.07
C GLU A 59 -6.05 -3.61 6.49
N LYS A 60 -5.66 -4.63 5.73
CA LYS A 60 -4.38 -4.64 5.02
C LYS A 60 -4.30 -3.54 3.96
N ILE A 61 -5.35 -3.37 3.15
CA ILE A 61 -5.42 -2.32 2.12
C ILE A 61 -5.45 -0.93 2.75
N ARG A 62 -6.19 -0.75 3.85
CA ARG A 62 -6.17 0.50 4.63
C ARG A 62 -4.76 0.79 5.15
N ALA A 63 -4.09 -0.21 5.74
CA ALA A 63 -2.76 -0.04 6.31
C ALA A 63 -1.67 0.25 5.27
N ASP A 64 -1.71 -0.41 4.10
CA ASP A 64 -0.81 -0.14 2.97
C ASP A 64 -1.01 1.28 2.40
N GLY A 65 -2.25 1.80 2.48
CA GLY A 65 -2.59 3.17 2.14
C GLY A 65 -2.29 4.20 3.24
N GLY A 66 -1.69 3.78 4.36
CA GLY A 66 -1.33 4.66 5.48
C GLY A 66 -2.52 5.08 6.35
N ILE A 67 -3.66 4.38 6.28
CA ILE A 67 -4.84 4.72 7.06
C ILE A 67 -4.72 4.21 8.49
N CYS A 68 -4.94 5.10 9.46
CA CYS A 68 -4.80 4.76 10.87
C CYS A 68 -5.74 3.61 11.30
N PRO A 69 -5.25 2.69 12.14
CA PRO A 69 -6.04 1.57 12.64
C PRO A 69 -7.21 2.09 13.46
N ARG A 70 -8.37 1.42 13.36
CA ARG A 70 -9.58 1.81 14.12
C ARG A 70 -9.63 1.19 15.50
N ASP A 71 -9.00 0.03 15.66
CA ASP A 71 -9.03 -0.78 16.87
C ASP A 71 -7.65 -1.42 17.17
N GLU A 72 -7.57 -2.09 18.33
CA GLU A 72 -6.36 -2.75 18.81
C GLU A 72 -5.96 -3.95 17.94
N ARG A 73 -6.93 -4.67 17.37
CA ARG A 73 -6.71 -5.85 16.53
C ARG A 73 -6.01 -5.42 15.24
N ALA A 74 -6.50 -4.40 14.55
CA ALA A 74 -5.89 -3.80 13.37
C ALA A 74 -4.51 -3.22 13.68
N ARG A 75 -4.37 -2.51 14.80
CA ARG A 75 -3.08 -1.95 15.24
C ARG A 75 -2.03 -3.05 15.42
N ARG A 76 -2.36 -4.12 16.14
CA ARG A 76 -1.44 -5.25 16.39
C ARG A 76 -1.12 -6.06 15.14
N ALA A 77 -2.05 -6.14 14.19
CA ALA A 77 -1.89 -6.91 12.96
C ALA A 77 -1.02 -6.19 11.93
N PHE A 78 -1.19 -4.86 11.75
CA PHE A 78 -0.59 -4.15 10.62
C PHE A 78 0.34 -3.00 10.99
N PHE A 79 0.27 -2.46 12.21
CA PHE A 79 0.97 -1.22 12.60
C PHE A 79 2.12 -1.43 13.59
N ARG A 80 2.65 -2.66 13.71
CA ARG A 80 3.84 -2.90 14.55
C ARG A 80 5.08 -2.13 14.08
N THR A 81 5.24 -1.97 12.78
CA THR A 81 6.40 -1.32 12.14
C THR A 81 6.01 -0.26 11.12
N ARG A 82 4.72 0.04 10.99
CA ARG A 82 4.19 0.99 10.01
C ARG A 82 3.77 2.28 10.70
N THR A 83 3.97 3.40 10.02
CA THR A 83 3.46 4.70 10.45
C THR A 83 2.08 4.93 9.85
N CYS A 84 1.15 5.47 10.63
CA CYS A 84 -0.14 5.92 10.10
C CYS A 84 -0.05 7.38 9.67
N ILE A 85 -0.75 7.72 8.57
CA ILE A 85 -0.70 9.02 7.91
C ILE A 85 -2.00 9.79 8.15
N SER A 86 -3.15 9.13 7.99
CA SER A 86 -4.46 9.78 8.08
C SER A 86 -5.52 8.82 8.62
N PRO A 87 -6.49 9.26 9.43
CA PRO A 87 -7.65 8.44 9.78
C PRO A 87 -8.67 8.32 8.62
N ASP A 88 -8.64 9.26 7.67
CA ASP A 88 -9.62 9.39 6.61
C ASP A 88 -9.16 8.70 5.32
N GLU A 89 -9.98 7.78 4.81
CA GLU A 89 -9.74 7.07 3.55
C GLU A 89 -9.90 7.96 2.31
N ARG A 90 -10.43 9.18 2.43
CA ARG A 90 -10.48 10.14 1.33
C ARG A 90 -9.09 10.52 0.81
N VAL A 91 -8.04 10.32 1.59
CA VAL A 91 -6.64 10.49 1.13
C VAL A 91 -6.19 9.39 0.16
N LEU A 92 -6.91 8.25 0.13
CA LEU A 92 -6.59 7.15 -0.78
C LEU A 92 -7.00 7.48 -2.22
N PRO A 93 -6.27 6.93 -3.22
CA PRO A 93 -6.68 7.00 -4.62
C PRO A 93 -8.09 6.45 -4.84
N ALA A 94 -8.82 7.00 -5.82
CA ALA A 94 -10.21 6.62 -6.09
C ALA A 94 -10.39 5.12 -6.32
N GLU A 95 -9.49 4.49 -7.08
CA GLU A 95 -9.49 3.05 -7.34
C GLU A 95 -9.43 2.22 -6.04
N VAL A 96 -8.56 2.61 -5.11
CA VAL A 96 -8.43 1.93 -3.81
C VAL A 96 -9.72 2.06 -3.00
N ARG A 97 -10.33 3.25 -2.99
CA ARG A 97 -11.61 3.47 -2.29
C ARG A 97 -12.73 2.63 -2.90
N THR A 98 -12.82 2.58 -4.23
CA THR A 98 -13.79 1.74 -4.93
C THR A 98 -13.62 0.25 -4.60
N TYR A 99 -12.37 -0.21 -4.51
CA TYR A 99 -12.11 -1.60 -4.11
C TYR A 99 -12.49 -1.87 -2.65
N LEU A 100 -12.18 -0.95 -1.73
CA LEU A 100 -12.60 -1.05 -0.32
C LEU A 100 -14.13 -1.10 -0.19
N ASP A 101 -14.86 -0.32 -1.00
CA ASP A 101 -16.33 -0.39 -1.03
C ASP A 101 -16.83 -1.75 -1.54
N ALA A 102 -16.15 -2.37 -2.50
CA ALA A 102 -16.49 -3.72 -2.94
C ALA A 102 -16.27 -4.76 -1.82
N VAL A 103 -15.19 -4.63 -1.04
CA VAL A 103 -14.93 -5.49 0.13
C VAL A 103 -16.02 -5.32 1.19
N ARG A 104 -16.41 -4.08 1.53
CA ARG A 104 -17.50 -3.81 2.48
C ARG A 104 -18.84 -4.37 2.03
N LYS A 105 -19.15 -4.26 0.74
CA LYS A 105 -20.37 -4.87 0.17
C LYS A 105 -20.36 -6.38 0.34
N ALA A 106 -19.20 -7.03 0.17
CA ALA A 106 -19.05 -8.46 0.41
C ALA A 106 -19.19 -8.82 1.91
N GLU A 107 -18.66 -7.99 2.82
CA GLU A 107 -18.87 -8.14 4.28
C GLU A 107 -20.36 -8.04 4.64
N GLN A 108 -21.05 -7.02 4.12
CA GLN A 108 -22.48 -6.79 4.36
C GLN A 108 -23.35 -7.91 3.81
N ALA A 109 -23.07 -8.40 2.60
CA ALA A 109 -23.80 -9.52 1.98
C ALA A 109 -23.69 -10.82 2.81
N ARG A 110 -22.65 -10.92 3.64
CA ARG A 110 -22.40 -12.06 4.53
C ARG A 110 -22.80 -11.81 5.97
N ALA A 111 -23.37 -10.64 6.28
CA ALA A 111 -23.70 -10.20 7.63
C ALA A 111 -22.51 -10.34 8.60
N CYS A 112 -21.30 -9.99 8.15
CA CYS A 112 -20.13 -9.97 9.01
C CYS A 112 -20.28 -8.87 10.08
N ASP A 113 -19.88 -9.17 11.31
CA ASP A 113 -19.92 -8.20 12.39
C ASP A 113 -18.97 -7.02 12.11
N ALA A 114 -19.45 -5.81 12.37
CA ALA A 114 -18.64 -4.59 12.30
C ALA A 114 -17.83 -4.45 13.60
N GLU A 115 -16.65 -5.06 13.65
CA GLU A 115 -15.62 -4.76 14.66
C GLU A 115 -14.84 -3.48 14.29
#